data_AF-F2NHA0-F1
#
_entry.id   AF-F2NHA0-F1
#
_cell.length_a   1.000
_cell.length_b   1.000
_cell.length_c   1.000
_cell.angle_alpha   90.00
_cell.angle_beta   90.00
_cell.angle_gamma   90.00
#
_symmetry.space_group_name_H-M   'P 1'
#
loop_
_entity.id
_entity.type
_entity.pdbx_description
1 polymer ?
#
loop_
_entity_poly.entity_id
_entity_poly.type
_entity_poly.pdbx_seq_one_letter_code
_entity_poly.pdbx_strand_id
1 'polypeptide(L)'
;MRRGTYQRKRLTDDKLYLINEVSRIVNLSQKRIREYEKEGFIKPIRESSTNNRLYSEFDIAQIQRLNTLIHESGFTVAGLKSLLVLAPCWNIFDCQVKEQCAAYQLPWRPCYEVREYRETACNGPCERCAVFLNRNIPKEKVLVQHPFEP
;
A
#
# COMPACT_ATOMS: atom_id res chain seq x y z
N MET A 1 -24.02 8.62 6.26
CA MET A 1 -22.73 8.17 5.68
C MET A 1 -22.98 6.86 4.94
N ARG A 2 -23.05 6.89 3.60
CA ARG A 2 -23.43 5.74 2.78
C ARG A 2 -22.25 4.76 2.72
N ARG A 3 -22.45 3.58 3.28
CA ARG A 3 -21.52 2.43 3.21
C ARG A 3 -21.58 1.89 1.78
N GLY A 4 -20.64 2.31 0.92
CA GLY A 4 -20.42 1.67 -0.37
C GLY A 4 -19.98 0.22 -0.13
N THR A 5 -20.80 -0.73 -0.54
CA THR A 5 -20.52 -2.17 -0.46
C THR A 5 -19.49 -2.54 -1.50
N TYR A 6 -18.21 -2.27 -1.20
CA TYR A 6 -17.11 -2.84 -1.96
C TYR A 6 -17.16 -4.36 -1.75
N GLN A 7 -17.50 -5.09 -2.81
CA GLN A 7 -17.71 -6.53 -2.79
C GLN A 7 -16.54 -7.22 -2.09
N ARG A 8 -16.81 -7.88 -0.95
CA ARG A 8 -15.91 -8.86 -0.33
C ARG A 8 -15.67 -9.96 -1.36
N LYS A 9 -14.65 -9.82 -2.20
CA LYS A 9 -14.09 -10.94 -2.96
C LYS A 9 -13.71 -11.98 -1.91
N ARG A 10 -14.42 -13.11 -1.90
CA ARG A 10 -14.13 -14.22 -1.00
C ARG A 10 -12.65 -14.57 -1.15
N LEU A 11 -11.92 -14.61 -0.04
CA LEU A 11 -10.52 -15.03 0.06
C LEU A 11 -10.35 -16.55 -0.20
N THR A 12 -11.21 -17.15 -1.00
CA THR A 12 -11.43 -18.61 -0.99
C THR A 12 -10.52 -19.39 -1.94
N ASP A 13 -9.55 -18.76 -2.62
CA ASP A 13 -8.62 -19.49 -3.50
C ASP A 13 -7.20 -18.90 -3.60
N ASP A 14 -6.90 -17.80 -2.91
CA ASP A 14 -5.53 -17.26 -2.89
C ASP A 14 -4.72 -17.99 -1.81
N LYS A 15 -3.55 -18.53 -2.20
CA LYS A 15 -2.60 -19.12 -1.25
C LYS A 15 -2.21 -18.09 -0.20
N LEU A 16 -2.36 -18.47 1.07
CA LEU A 16 -1.99 -17.65 2.22
C LEU A 16 -0.73 -18.21 2.89
N TYR A 17 0.07 -17.30 3.42
CA TYR A 17 1.37 -17.58 4.02
C TYR A 17 1.42 -17.09 5.46
N LEU A 18 2.08 -17.87 6.32
CA LEU A 18 2.45 -17.42 7.66
C LEU A 18 3.68 -16.52 7.61
N ILE A 19 3.89 -15.72 8.66
CA ILE A 19 4.98 -14.74 8.71
C ILE A 19 6.38 -15.36 8.57
N ASN A 20 6.57 -16.60 9.01
CA ASN A 20 7.83 -17.34 8.87
C ASN A 20 8.09 -17.75 7.40
N GLU A 21 7.06 -18.05 6.63
CA GLU A 21 7.17 -18.31 5.19
C GLU A 21 7.49 -17.01 4.44
N VAL A 22 6.72 -15.94 4.71
CA VAL A 22 6.96 -14.63 4.10
C VAL A 22 8.38 -14.14 4.37
N SER A 23 8.84 -14.25 5.62
CA SER A 23 10.21 -13.90 6.04
C SER A 23 11.29 -14.54 5.17
N ARG A 24 11.11 -15.80 4.78
CA ARG A 24 12.01 -16.52 3.86
C ARG A 24 11.87 -16.04 2.42
N ILE A 25 10.64 -15.83 1.94
CA ILE A 25 10.35 -15.40 0.57
C ILE A 25 10.94 -14.02 0.28
N VAL A 26 10.77 -13.08 1.19
CA VAL A 26 11.21 -11.69 0.99
C VAL A 26 12.61 -11.40 1.57
N ASN A 27 13.24 -12.41 2.17
CA ASN A 27 14.53 -12.29 2.87
C ASN A 27 14.57 -11.15 3.91
N LEU A 28 13.54 -11.08 4.76
CA LEU A 28 13.45 -10.10 5.86
C LEU A 28 13.17 -10.80 7.18
N SER A 29 13.65 -10.22 8.28
CA SER A 29 13.27 -10.71 9.60
C SER A 29 11.77 -10.48 9.86
N GLN A 30 11.16 -11.38 10.63
CA GLN A 30 9.74 -11.24 11.02
C GLN A 30 9.47 -9.94 11.78
N LYS A 31 10.47 -9.42 12.52
CA LYS A 31 10.40 -8.13 13.20
C LYS A 31 10.18 -6.99 12.20
N ARG A 32 10.94 -6.95 11.11
CA ARG A 32 10.82 -5.91 10.08
C ARG A 32 9.49 -5.96 9.32
N ILE A 33 8.97 -7.16 9.05
CA ILE A 33 7.64 -7.31 8.45
C ILE A 33 6.56 -6.74 9.39
N ARG A 34 6.67 -6.98 10.71
CA ARG A 34 5.76 -6.40 11.71
C ARG A 34 5.92 -4.89 11.82
N GLU A 35 7.12 -4.37 11.66
CA GLU A 35 7.35 -2.92 11.56
C GLU A 35 6.61 -2.33 10.35
N TYR A 36 6.69 -2.95 9.16
CA TYR A 36 5.92 -2.48 8.00
C TYR A 36 4.41 -2.50 8.19
N GLU A 37 3.87 -3.50 8.91
CA GLU A 37 2.45 -3.50 9.32
C GLU A 37 2.15 -2.32 10.26
N LYS A 38 2.98 -2.11 11.28
CA LYS A 38 2.82 -1.02 12.26
C LYS A 38 2.90 0.36 11.59
N GLU A 39 3.78 0.51 10.61
CA GLU A 39 3.93 1.74 9.82
C GLU A 39 2.84 1.91 8.76
N GLY A 40 1.86 0.99 8.67
CA GLY A 40 0.72 1.12 7.76
C GLY A 40 1.07 0.88 6.30
N PHE A 41 2.18 0.20 6.01
CA PHE A 41 2.53 -0.15 4.63
C PHE A 41 1.85 -1.42 4.14
N ILE A 42 1.46 -2.30 5.06
CA ILE A 42 0.71 -3.52 4.80
C ILE A 42 -0.34 -3.74 5.87
N LYS A 43 -1.39 -4.51 5.54
CA LYS A 43 -2.40 -4.95 6.50
C LYS A 43 -2.77 -6.40 6.20
N PRO A 44 -2.02 -7.39 6.74
CA PRO A 44 -2.30 -8.79 6.49
C PRO A 44 -3.66 -9.19 7.10
N ILE A 45 -4.20 -10.31 6.62
CA ILE A 45 -5.43 -10.87 7.16
C ILE A 45 -5.13 -11.45 8.55
N ARG A 46 -6.11 -11.35 9.45
CA ARG A 46 -6.06 -12.03 10.75
C ARG A 46 -6.96 -13.25 10.69
N GLU A 47 -6.39 -14.42 10.97
CA GLU A 47 -7.15 -15.65 11.12
C GLU A 47 -8.09 -15.53 12.33
N SER A 48 -9.38 -15.82 12.14
CA SER A 48 -10.40 -15.59 13.17
C SER A 48 -10.23 -16.44 14.42
N SER A 49 -9.70 -17.66 14.28
CA SER A 49 -9.56 -18.63 15.38
C SER A 49 -8.27 -18.44 16.18
N THR A 50 -7.15 -18.18 15.51
CA THR A 50 -5.82 -18.13 16.14
C THR A 50 -5.26 -16.71 16.28
N ASN A 51 -5.87 -15.73 15.60
CA ASN A 51 -5.38 -14.37 15.44
C ASN A 51 -4.01 -14.26 14.73
N ASN A 52 -3.58 -15.33 14.06
CA ASN A 52 -2.37 -15.36 13.26
C ASN A 52 -2.47 -14.42 12.05
N ARG A 53 -1.33 -13.89 11.63
CA ARG A 53 -1.22 -13.07 10.41
C ARG A 53 -1.09 -13.99 9.20
N LEU A 54 -2.00 -13.82 8.26
CA LEU A 54 -2.00 -14.50 6.98
C LEU A 54 -1.74 -13.47 5.88
N TYR A 55 -0.72 -13.72 5.09
CA TYR A 55 -0.29 -12.84 3.99
C TYR A 55 -0.67 -13.49 2.67
N SER A 56 -1.20 -12.72 1.73
CA SER A 56 -1.36 -13.21 0.36
C SER A 56 -0.20 -12.76 -0.54
N GLU A 57 -0.13 -13.28 -1.75
CA GLU A 57 0.83 -12.85 -2.78
C GLU A 57 0.87 -11.34 -2.97
N PHE A 58 -0.28 -10.66 -2.84
CA PHE A 58 -0.34 -9.20 -2.91
C PHE A 58 0.43 -8.52 -1.76
N ASP A 59 0.34 -9.06 -0.54
CA ASP A 59 1.11 -8.50 0.60
C ASP A 59 2.61 -8.72 0.38
N ILE A 60 2.99 -9.92 -0.07
CA ILE A 60 4.39 -10.27 -0.37
C ILE A 60 4.98 -9.32 -1.40
N ALA A 61 4.28 -9.10 -2.52
CA ALA A 61 4.69 -8.17 -3.56
C ALA A 61 4.77 -6.71 -3.05
N GLN A 62 3.92 -6.31 -2.11
CA GLN A 62 4.06 -4.99 -1.48
C GLN A 62 5.28 -4.94 -0.55
N ILE A 63 5.52 -5.95 0.28
CA ILE A 63 6.68 -6.02 1.16
C ILE A 63 7.98 -5.91 0.36
N GLN A 64 8.09 -6.62 -0.77
CA GLN A 64 9.26 -6.54 -1.66
C GLN A 64 9.46 -5.12 -2.20
N ARG A 65 8.41 -4.49 -2.75
CA ARG A 65 8.48 -3.11 -3.26
C ARG A 65 8.89 -2.10 -2.19
N LEU A 66 8.32 -2.22 -0.99
CA LEU A 66 8.67 -1.36 0.15
C LEU A 66 10.12 -1.56 0.58
N ASN A 67 10.58 -2.81 0.59
CA ASN A 67 11.96 -3.13 0.93
C ASN A 67 12.94 -2.52 -0.07
N THR A 68 12.69 -2.65 -1.37
CA THR A 68 13.50 -2.02 -2.41
C THR A 68 13.54 -0.50 -2.25
N LEU A 69 12.38 0.16 -2.02
CA LEU A 69 12.36 1.61 -1.81
C LEU A 69 13.20 2.04 -0.59
N ILE A 70 13.15 1.28 0.51
CA ILE A 70 13.86 1.63 1.74
C ILE A 70 15.36 1.32 1.64
N HIS A 71 15.74 0.17 1.08
CA HIS A 71 17.13 -0.33 1.13
C HIS A 71 17.94 -0.04 -0.12
N GLU A 72 17.31 -0.08 -1.29
CA GLU A 72 18.00 0.14 -2.56
C GLU A 72 17.89 1.60 -2.99
N SER A 73 16.71 2.22 -2.82
CA SER A 73 16.48 3.63 -3.19
C SER A 73 16.75 4.62 -2.05
N GLY A 74 17.07 4.13 -0.84
CA GLY A 74 17.47 4.97 0.30
C GLY A 74 16.36 5.79 0.96
N PHE A 75 15.08 5.46 0.72
CA PHE A 75 13.99 6.14 1.40
C PHE A 75 13.97 5.83 2.90
N THR A 76 13.79 6.86 3.72
CA THR A 76 13.42 6.66 5.11
C THR A 76 11.96 6.22 5.21
N VAL A 77 11.60 5.55 6.31
CA VAL A 77 10.20 5.15 6.59
C VAL A 77 9.28 6.38 6.58
N ALA A 78 9.70 7.49 7.19
CA ALA A 78 8.95 8.73 7.20
C ALA A 78 8.79 9.33 5.79
N GLY A 79 9.88 9.40 5.03
CA GLY A 79 9.85 9.89 3.65
C GLY A 79 8.93 9.05 2.75
N LEU A 80 8.96 7.73 2.91
CA LEU A 80 8.09 6.83 2.16
C LEU A 80 6.61 7.02 2.54
N LYS A 81 6.28 7.25 3.82
CA LYS A 81 4.91 7.61 4.22
C LYS A 81 4.45 8.90 3.54
N SER A 82 5.26 9.96 3.58
CA SER A 82 4.93 11.21 2.91
C SER A 82 4.72 11.00 1.41
N LEU A 83 5.55 10.17 0.77
CA LEU A 83 5.41 9.82 -0.64
C LEU A 83 4.07 9.10 -0.92
N LEU A 84 3.70 8.10 -0.11
CA LEU A 84 2.45 7.35 -0.25
C LEU A 84 1.20 8.22 -0.03
N VAL A 85 1.30 9.26 0.80
CA VAL A 85 0.22 10.24 1.02
C VAL A 85 0.04 11.12 -0.22
N LEU A 86 1.14 11.54 -0.85
CA LEU A 86 1.12 12.57 -1.89
C LEU A 86 0.95 12.00 -3.30
N ALA A 87 1.71 10.95 -3.63
CA ALA A 87 1.84 10.45 -5.00
C ALA A 87 0.87 9.29 -5.31
N PRO A 88 0.37 9.20 -6.56
CA PRO A 88 -0.37 8.04 -7.02
C PRO A 88 0.57 6.83 -7.22
N CYS A 89 0.00 5.62 -7.22
CA CYS A 89 0.79 4.39 -7.27
C CYS A 89 1.72 4.27 -8.49
N TRP A 90 1.33 4.80 -9.66
CA TRP A 90 2.14 4.73 -10.88
C TRP A 90 3.39 5.61 -10.83
N ASN A 91 3.41 6.65 -9.98
CA ASN A 91 4.62 7.46 -9.75
C ASN A 91 5.58 6.79 -8.76
N ILE A 92 5.10 5.85 -7.96
CA ILE A 92 5.89 5.20 -6.90
C ILE A 92 6.44 3.85 -7.36
N PHE A 93 5.63 3.06 -8.07
CA PHE A 93 5.91 1.64 -8.33
C PHE A 93 6.14 1.31 -9.81
N ASP A 94 6.42 2.31 -10.66
CA ASP A 94 6.66 2.15 -12.10
C ASP A 94 5.65 1.18 -12.77
N CYS A 95 4.37 1.53 -12.70
CA CYS A 95 3.30 0.66 -13.19
C CYS A 95 3.33 0.59 -14.73
N GLN A 96 3.69 -0.58 -15.26
CA GLN A 96 3.85 -0.84 -16.71
C GLN A 96 2.55 -0.83 -17.51
N VAL A 97 1.40 -0.89 -16.84
CA VAL A 97 0.06 -0.93 -17.47
C VAL A 97 -0.79 0.28 -17.05
N LYS A 98 -0.16 1.39 -16.67
CA LYS A 98 -0.85 2.57 -16.15
C LYS A 98 -1.81 3.19 -17.17
N GLU A 99 -1.50 3.13 -18.47
CA GLU A 99 -2.30 3.66 -19.56
C GLU A 99 -3.70 2.99 -19.63
N GLN A 100 -3.77 1.72 -19.21
CA GLN A 100 -5.02 0.94 -19.15
C GLN A 100 -5.75 1.12 -17.81
N CYS A 101 -5.15 1.80 -16.83
CA CYS A 101 -5.71 1.97 -15.51
C CYS A 101 -6.72 3.13 -15.48
N ALA A 102 -7.97 2.86 -15.10
CA ALA A 102 -8.98 3.91 -14.95
C ALA A 102 -8.56 5.06 -14.02
N ALA A 103 -7.78 4.77 -12.97
CA ALA A 103 -7.29 5.79 -12.05
C ALA A 103 -6.24 6.72 -12.68
N TYR A 104 -5.45 6.23 -13.65
CA TYR A 104 -4.49 7.05 -14.39
C TYR A 104 -5.20 8.02 -15.34
N GLN A 105 -6.33 7.60 -15.91
CA GLN A 105 -7.18 8.44 -16.77
C GLN A 105 -7.92 9.53 -15.98
N LEU A 106 -7.99 9.42 -14.65
CA LEU A 106 -8.68 10.34 -13.74
C LEU A 106 -7.75 10.79 -12.60
N PRO A 107 -6.62 11.46 -12.89
CA PRO A 107 -5.55 11.72 -11.92
C PRO A 107 -5.97 12.62 -10.74
N TRP A 108 -7.07 13.38 -10.88
CA TRP A 108 -7.64 14.19 -9.79
C TRP A 108 -8.41 13.37 -8.74
N ARG A 109 -8.68 12.08 -9.00
CA ARG A 109 -9.37 11.18 -8.06
C ARG A 109 -8.43 10.08 -7.55
N PRO A 110 -8.46 9.76 -6.24
CA PRO A 110 -7.77 8.59 -5.71
C PRO A 110 -8.25 7.29 -6.36
N CYS A 111 -7.36 6.32 -6.53
CA CYS A 111 -7.69 5.06 -7.20
C CYS A 111 -8.84 4.28 -6.53
N TYR A 112 -8.97 4.37 -5.20
CA TYR A 112 -10.03 3.69 -4.46
C TYR A 112 -11.41 4.31 -4.66
N GLU A 113 -11.51 5.61 -4.96
CA GLU A 113 -12.79 6.24 -5.35
C GLU A 113 -13.17 5.84 -6.79
N VAL A 114 -12.19 5.77 -7.69
CA VAL A 114 -12.43 5.32 -9.07
C VAL A 114 -12.96 3.89 -9.08
N ARG A 115 -12.46 3.03 -8.19
CA ARG A 115 -12.92 1.64 -8.02
C ARG A 115 -14.38 1.48 -7.58
N GLU A 116 -15.06 2.56 -7.17
CA GLU A 116 -16.49 2.49 -6.86
C GLU A 116 -17.35 2.31 -8.12
N TYR A 117 -16.85 2.71 -9.30
CA TYR A 117 -17.61 2.68 -10.55
C TYR A 117 -16.81 2.18 -11.76
N ARG A 118 -15.48 2.02 -11.67
CA ARG A 118 -14.67 1.47 -12.76
C ARG A 118 -13.46 0.70 -12.25
N GLU A 119 -13.16 -0.43 -12.88
CA GLU A 119 -12.00 -1.25 -12.53
C GLU A 119 -10.67 -0.54 -12.79
N THR A 120 -9.70 -0.80 -11.94
CA THR A 120 -8.33 -0.27 -12.06
C THR A 120 -7.36 -1.41 -12.33
N ALA A 121 -6.18 -1.12 -12.88
CA ALA A 121 -5.16 -2.13 -13.13
C ALA A 121 -4.55 -2.75 -11.85
N CYS A 122 -4.91 -2.24 -10.66
CA CYS A 122 -4.46 -2.80 -9.39
C CYS A 122 -5.27 -4.07 -9.04
N ASN A 123 -4.59 -5.21 -8.98
CA ASN A 123 -5.18 -6.50 -8.66
C ASN A 123 -5.43 -6.72 -7.15
N GLY A 124 -4.84 -5.90 -6.28
CA GLY A 124 -4.97 -6.03 -4.83
C GLY A 124 -6.17 -5.32 -4.23
N PRO A 125 -6.61 -5.69 -3.02
CA PRO A 125 -7.65 -4.97 -2.30
C PRO A 125 -7.14 -3.64 -1.74
N CYS A 126 -7.93 -2.57 -1.84
CA CYS A 126 -7.57 -1.25 -1.34
C CYS A 126 -7.24 -1.27 0.16
N GLU A 127 -8.03 -1.97 0.98
CA GLU A 127 -7.84 -2.06 2.43
C GLU A 127 -6.49 -2.63 2.87
N ARG A 128 -5.70 -3.19 1.94
CA ARG A 128 -4.38 -3.75 2.21
C ARG A 128 -3.26 -3.03 1.44
N CYS A 129 -3.60 -2.05 0.60
CA CYS A 129 -2.65 -1.30 -0.21
C CYS A 129 -1.98 -0.17 0.59
N ALA A 130 -0.66 -0.05 0.50
CA ALA A 130 0.11 0.98 1.19
C ALA A 130 -0.40 2.40 0.90
N VAL A 131 -0.78 2.69 -0.35
CA VAL A 131 -1.33 4.01 -0.74
C VAL A 131 -2.65 4.27 -0.02
N PHE A 132 -3.58 3.33 -0.03
CA PHE A 132 -4.88 3.48 0.62
C PHE A 132 -4.75 3.62 2.13
N LEU A 133 -3.91 2.78 2.76
CA LEU A 133 -3.69 2.79 4.21
C LEU A 133 -3.14 4.13 4.71
N ASN A 134 -2.38 4.85 3.88
CA ASN A 134 -1.77 6.13 4.26
C ASN A 134 -2.57 7.35 3.74
N ARG A 135 -3.51 7.21 2.81
CA ARG A 135 -4.10 8.38 2.13
C ARG A 135 -4.90 9.32 3.04
N ASN A 136 -5.43 8.80 4.15
CA ASN A 136 -6.17 9.60 5.14
C ASN A 136 -5.27 10.29 6.17
N ILE A 137 -3.95 10.11 6.11
CA ILE A 137 -3.01 10.83 6.95
C ILE A 137 -2.97 12.30 6.50
N PRO A 138 -3.03 13.28 7.42
CA PRO A 138 -2.91 14.69 7.08
C PRO A 138 -1.65 14.97 6.25
N LYS A 139 -1.82 15.81 5.22
CA LYS A 139 -0.70 16.26 4.38
C LYS A 139 0.11 17.30 5.17
N GLU A 140 1.14 16.86 5.86
CA GLU A 140 2.09 17.75 6.51
C GLU A 140 2.88 18.54 5.46
N LYS A 141 3.15 19.81 5.76
CA LYS A 141 4.04 20.63 4.93
C LYS A 141 5.47 20.13 5.14
N VAL A 142 6.07 19.55 4.11
CA VAL A 142 7.44 19.00 4.18
C VAL A 142 8.48 20.10 4.41
N LEU A 143 8.24 21.28 3.84
CA LEU A 143 9.07 22.47 4.03
C LEU A 143 8.18 23.67 4.31
N VAL A 144 8.55 24.45 5.34
CA VAL A 144 7.94 25.76 5.61
C VAL A 144 8.80 26.80 4.91
N GLN A 145 8.17 27.58 4.02
CA GLN A 145 8.84 28.72 3.42
C GLN A 145 8.91 29.84 4.45
N HIS A 146 10.12 30.29 4.77
CA HIS A 146 10.32 31.53 5.50
C HIS A 146 10.30 32.68 4.49
N PRO A 147 9.58 33.78 4.78
CA PRO A 147 9.62 34.94 3.91
C PRO A 147 11.07 35.43 3.78
N PHE A 148 11.46 35.74 2.55
CA PHE A 148 12.74 36.39 2.27
C PHE A 148 12.63 37.82 2.78
N GLU A 149 13.34 38.16 3.86
CA GLU A 149 13.54 39.55 4.25
C GLU A 149 14.57 40.16 3.29
N PRO A 150 14.24 41.27 2.61
CA PRO A 150 15.06 41.85 1.54
C PRO A 150 16.41 42.41 2.01
#